data_AF-A0A9X3IXZ7-F1
#
_entry.id   AF-A0A9X3IXZ7-F1
#
_cell.length_a   1.000
_cell.length_b   1.000
_cell.length_c   1.000
_cell.angle_alpha   90.00
_cell.angle_beta   90.00
_cell.angle_gamma   90.00
#
_symmetry.space_group_name_H-M   'P 1'
#
loop_
_entity.id
_entity.type
_entity.pdbx_description
1 polymer ?
#
loop_
_entity_poly.entity_id
_entity_poly.type
_entity_poly.pdbx_seq_one_letter_code
_entity_poly.pdbx_strand_id
1 'polypeptide(L)'
;MLRSSIALAPLFCLSVASACSDDVSASGTEGPDTGDTSAAGSDSDSTGDTTAEPTTGEPFEPFPARGGIVIDRVEANSGVAVAIGRDGGEVAGADRVAYLPARRDTLVRAYVKLPEGWVPRELEAQLHLTGGGVDKVYKAKLLVENDSRDSDLNSTFSFGVKAEHVQPGLKYSISLWETAPGQEDSPEGDMPPQAPYSGTAFVGVENAVANMRVVLVPVDYNSGACQAKVDGAAIAEEFKRALFQQNALESLEFTVHEPYPVTFDMTEYQGLSRLVSEMSQLRTAEGADPNVYYYGLFDNCGECIGGGSGISSGCTVGLAADITGPDKSDASRRAAAGQLNGGAADTFVHEIGHTQGRRHIECPGGNSQGNDGTYPHANGVIGVWGFGIQDIRLRHPSTHSDYMSYCGSTWVSDWQWNATYQRIRTLSGWDLEGAPAPGDDHRAEGGLLLGAIDDGQEMWWTAPGTIADDAPRSATHTVDFEFADGTIPVAAQVSVRPHGTTLNIVAPLPADFDRRQLQGFTLRAPEGDSPVAPTAVRWLHRPDSFKAAE
;
A
#
# COMPACT_ATOMS: atom_id res chain seq x y z
N MET A 1 37.02 -53.43 29.72
CA MET A 1 36.54 -52.07 30.02
C MET A 1 35.02 -52.12 29.95
N LEU A 2 34.35 -52.13 31.10
CA LEU A 2 32.88 -52.21 31.25
C LEU A 2 32.31 -50.80 31.43
N ARG A 3 31.28 -50.43 30.65
CA ARG A 3 30.23 -49.45 30.99
C ARG A 3 28.97 -49.84 30.19
N SER A 4 27.99 -50.51 30.80
CA SER A 4 26.87 -49.99 31.61
C SER A 4 25.69 -49.51 30.75
N SER A 5 24.67 -50.36 30.71
CA SER A 5 23.34 -50.19 30.11
C SER A 5 22.44 -49.33 30.98
N ILE A 6 21.60 -48.48 30.38
CA ILE A 6 20.34 -48.01 30.96
C ILE A 6 19.24 -48.13 29.90
N ALA A 7 18.21 -48.90 30.25
CA ALA A 7 16.98 -49.08 29.48
C ALA A 7 15.94 -48.03 29.91
N LEU A 8 15.15 -47.52 28.97
CA LEU A 8 13.89 -46.83 29.25
C LEU A 8 12.78 -47.43 28.38
N ALA A 9 11.71 -47.86 29.05
CA ALA A 9 10.51 -48.48 28.48
C ALA A 9 9.53 -47.42 27.92
N PRO A 10 8.59 -47.80 27.03
CA PRO A 10 7.60 -46.89 26.48
C PRO A 10 6.37 -46.83 27.39
N LEU A 11 5.87 -45.61 27.64
CA LEU A 11 4.58 -45.41 28.32
C LEU A 11 3.50 -45.12 27.26
N PHE A 12 2.67 -46.12 27.02
CA PHE A 12 1.34 -45.99 26.43
C PHE A 12 0.44 -45.30 27.46
N CYS A 13 -0.27 -44.23 27.08
CA CYS A 13 -1.45 -43.79 27.84
C CYS A 13 -2.62 -43.51 26.89
N LEU A 14 -3.66 -44.28 27.16
CA LEU A 14 -5.01 -44.34 26.60
C LEU A 14 -5.70 -42.98 26.45
N SER A 15 -6.38 -42.86 25.31
CA SER A 15 -7.57 -42.06 25.08
C SER A 15 -8.70 -42.38 26.06
N VAL A 16 -9.36 -41.34 26.59
CA VAL A 16 -10.73 -41.42 27.09
C VAL A 16 -11.56 -40.39 26.35
N ALA A 17 -12.40 -40.87 25.43
CA ALA A 17 -13.48 -40.12 24.85
C ALA A 17 -14.66 -40.11 25.83
N SER A 18 -15.24 -38.93 26.06
CA SER A 18 -16.60 -38.78 26.54
C SER A 18 -17.32 -37.88 25.54
N ALA A 19 -18.11 -38.54 24.70
CA ALA A 19 -19.08 -37.97 23.79
C ALA A 19 -20.37 -37.60 24.54
N CYS A 20 -21.02 -36.53 24.06
CA CYS A 20 -22.45 -36.18 24.06
C CYS A 20 -22.50 -34.71 23.58
N SER A 21 -23.35 -34.22 22.68
CA SER A 21 -24.27 -34.71 21.66
C SER A 21 -24.84 -33.42 21.02
N ASP A 22 -24.92 -33.39 19.69
CA ASP A 22 -25.90 -32.77 18.79
C ASP A 22 -26.49 -31.35 18.98
N ASP A 23 -26.31 -30.57 17.91
CA ASP A 23 -27.24 -29.70 17.15
C ASP A 23 -28.55 -29.15 17.78
N VAL A 24 -28.74 -27.83 17.64
CA VAL A 24 -29.71 -27.15 16.73
C VAL A 24 -29.93 -25.70 17.19
N SER A 25 -29.75 -24.78 16.23
CA SER A 25 -30.40 -23.48 15.99
C SER A 25 -31.37 -22.90 17.05
N ALA A 26 -31.12 -21.64 17.47
CA ALA A 26 -32.03 -20.50 17.21
C ALA A 26 -31.55 -19.19 17.90
N SER A 27 -31.46 -18.14 17.07
CA SER A 27 -31.81 -16.73 17.32
C SER A 27 -31.61 -16.14 18.72
N GLY A 28 -30.62 -15.25 18.80
CA GLY A 28 -30.56 -14.17 19.77
C GLY A 28 -29.98 -12.93 19.08
N THR A 29 -30.88 -12.13 18.51
CA THR A 29 -30.62 -10.78 17.99
C THR A 29 -30.10 -9.87 19.10
N GLU A 30 -28.84 -9.44 19.01
CA GLU A 30 -28.40 -8.17 19.59
C GLU A 30 -28.02 -7.26 18.43
N GLY A 31 -28.80 -6.18 18.28
CA GLY A 31 -28.63 -5.20 17.22
C GLY A 31 -27.33 -4.42 17.38
N PRO A 32 -26.81 -3.85 16.29
CA PRO A 32 -25.61 -3.03 16.33
C PRO A 32 -25.89 -1.74 17.09
N ASP A 33 -25.13 -1.50 18.15
CA ASP A 33 -25.06 -0.22 18.82
C ASP A 33 -24.31 0.75 17.89
N THR A 34 -25.09 1.45 17.07
CA THR A 34 -24.62 2.47 16.12
C THR A 34 -24.24 3.73 16.90
N GLY A 35 -23.02 3.78 17.40
CA GLY A 35 -22.35 5.00 17.87
C GLY A 35 -21.88 5.85 16.68
N ASP A 36 -22.84 6.43 15.96
CA ASP A 36 -22.61 7.39 14.88
C ASP A 36 -22.09 8.71 15.49
N THR A 37 -20.80 8.99 15.34
CA THR A 37 -20.20 10.29 15.70
C THR A 37 -19.93 11.09 14.42
N SER A 38 -21.03 11.60 13.88
CA SER A 38 -21.03 12.60 12.82
C SER A 38 -20.54 13.94 13.38
N ALA A 39 -19.30 14.31 13.03
CA ALA A 39 -18.81 15.69 13.18
C ALA A 39 -19.45 16.57 12.09
N ALA A 40 -20.69 16.97 12.32
CA ALA A 40 -21.37 17.99 11.53
C ALA A 40 -21.10 19.36 12.15
N GLY A 41 -20.51 20.27 11.37
CA GLY A 41 -20.53 21.69 11.69
C GLY A 41 -21.96 22.21 11.62
N SER A 42 -22.40 22.88 12.68
CA SER A 42 -23.68 23.60 12.69
C SER A 42 -23.47 25.03 13.15
N ASP A 43 -23.67 25.98 12.24
CA ASP A 43 -24.10 27.33 12.57
C ASP A 43 -25.49 27.23 13.22
N SER A 44 -25.61 27.66 14.48
CA SER A 44 -26.91 27.84 15.12
C SER A 44 -26.97 29.21 15.79
N ASP A 45 -27.68 30.10 15.13
CA ASP A 45 -28.20 31.35 15.67
C ASP A 45 -29.45 31.01 16.49
N SER A 46 -29.41 31.14 17.81
CA SER A 46 -30.60 31.05 18.65
C SER A 46 -30.49 31.92 19.89
N THR A 47 -31.38 32.90 19.92
CA THR A 47 -31.67 33.85 20.98
C THR A 47 -32.47 33.18 22.10
N GLY A 48 -31.97 33.29 23.33
CA GLY A 48 -32.63 32.81 24.54
C GLY A 48 -32.07 33.50 25.79
N ASP A 49 -32.59 34.69 26.07
CA ASP A 49 -32.31 35.47 27.28
C ASP A 49 -33.03 34.88 28.51
N THR A 50 -32.30 34.67 29.60
CA THR A 50 -32.83 34.88 30.97
C THR A 50 -31.70 35.31 31.90
N THR A 51 -31.93 36.47 32.50
CA THR A 51 -31.04 37.35 33.25
C THR A 51 -30.85 36.98 34.72
N ALA A 52 -29.63 37.21 35.24
CA ALA A 52 -29.37 37.92 36.51
C ALA A 52 -27.91 38.42 36.61
N GLU A 53 -27.79 39.74 36.36
CA GLU A 53 -26.74 40.78 36.50
C GLU A 53 -25.67 40.69 37.65
N PRO A 54 -24.75 41.68 37.79
CA PRO A 54 -23.85 42.29 36.80
C PRO A 54 -22.39 42.33 37.32
N THR A 55 -21.40 42.28 36.43
CA THR A 55 -20.11 42.93 36.69
C THR A 55 -19.72 43.72 35.46
N THR A 56 -19.48 45.01 35.65
CA THR A 56 -18.69 45.84 34.75
C THR A 56 -17.42 45.08 34.36
N GLY A 57 -17.32 44.58 33.14
CA GLY A 57 -16.15 43.85 32.70
C GLY A 57 -16.10 43.84 31.18
N GLU A 58 -15.03 44.38 30.63
CA GLU A 58 -14.74 44.26 29.21
C GLU A 58 -14.76 42.76 28.80
N PRO A 59 -15.14 42.43 27.55
CA PRO A 59 -15.03 41.06 27.05
C PRO A 59 -13.62 40.53 27.33
N PHE A 60 -13.50 39.30 27.81
CA PHE A 60 -12.20 38.69 28.02
C PHE A 60 -11.42 38.67 26.70
N GLU A 61 -10.24 39.26 26.69
CA GLU A 61 -9.34 39.25 25.53
C GLU A 61 -8.38 38.06 25.65
N PRO A 62 -8.39 37.12 24.69
CA PRO A 62 -7.45 36.01 24.69
C PRO A 62 -5.99 36.50 24.64
N PHE A 63 -5.13 35.86 25.42
CA PHE A 63 -3.69 36.15 25.45
C PHE A 63 -2.85 34.87 25.33
N PRO A 64 -1.56 34.97 24.93
CA PRO A 64 -0.69 33.79 24.80
C PRO A 64 -0.61 32.98 26.10
N ALA A 65 -0.58 31.65 25.98
CA ALA A 65 -0.55 30.74 27.12
C ALA A 65 0.59 31.06 28.11
N ARG A 66 0.29 31.00 29.40
CA ARG A 66 1.23 31.34 30.49
C ARG A 66 1.71 30.10 31.23
N GLY A 67 2.64 30.31 32.17
CA GLY A 67 3.08 29.26 33.08
C GLY A 67 4.00 28.23 32.42
N GLY A 68 4.82 28.63 31.44
CA GLY A 68 5.96 27.84 30.97
C GLY A 68 5.65 26.60 30.11
N ILE A 69 4.41 26.41 29.65
CA ILE A 69 4.09 25.34 28.70
C ILE A 69 4.83 25.53 27.38
N VAL A 70 5.33 24.44 26.80
CA VAL A 70 6.00 24.45 25.49
C VAL A 70 5.39 23.43 24.54
N ILE A 71 5.44 23.74 23.25
CA ILE A 71 5.19 22.76 22.18
C ILE A 71 6.53 22.07 21.89
N ASP A 72 6.67 20.83 22.37
CA ASP A 72 7.89 20.03 22.31
C ASP A 72 8.11 19.42 20.92
N ARG A 73 7.03 19.02 20.25
CA ARG A 73 7.07 18.42 18.91
C ARG A 73 5.84 18.82 18.09
N VAL A 74 6.06 19.00 16.79
CA VAL A 74 4.99 19.10 15.79
C VAL A 74 5.16 17.97 14.78
N GLU A 75 4.10 17.23 14.54
CA GLU A 75 4.07 16.09 13.62
C GLU A 75 3.02 16.32 12.54
N ALA A 76 3.35 15.97 11.30
CA ALA A 76 2.39 15.81 10.21
C ALA A 76 2.31 14.33 9.85
N ASN A 77 1.09 13.77 9.81
CA ASN A 77 0.85 12.35 9.58
C ASN A 77 -0.25 12.16 8.53
N SER A 78 0.17 11.83 7.32
CA SER A 78 -0.72 11.53 6.19
C SER A 78 -0.90 10.01 5.95
N GLY A 79 -0.44 9.19 6.89
CA GLY A 79 -0.30 7.74 6.78
C GLY A 79 0.87 7.23 7.64
N VAL A 80 1.96 8.01 7.64
CA VAL A 80 3.18 7.82 8.42
C VAL A 80 3.53 9.13 9.15
N ALA A 81 3.88 9.04 10.43
CA ALA A 81 4.26 10.19 11.25
C ALA A 81 5.58 10.81 10.79
N VAL A 82 5.55 12.10 10.46
CA VAL A 82 6.74 12.90 10.13
C VAL A 82 6.85 14.06 11.13
N ALA A 83 7.90 14.05 11.93
CA ALA A 83 8.23 15.21 12.76
C ALA A 83 8.65 16.38 11.86
N ILE A 84 7.91 17.48 11.92
CA ILE A 84 8.18 18.72 11.17
C ILE A 84 8.74 19.82 12.07
N GLY A 85 8.54 19.71 13.39
CA GLY A 85 9.16 20.55 14.40
C GLY A 85 9.51 19.76 15.66
N ARG A 86 10.60 20.14 16.33
CA ARG A 86 11.08 19.51 17.56
C ARG A 86 11.86 20.53 18.39
N ASP A 87 11.72 20.49 19.71
CA ASP A 87 12.39 21.39 20.67
C ASP A 87 12.15 22.87 20.32
N GLY A 88 10.94 23.18 19.82
CA GLY A 88 10.53 24.49 19.31
C GLY A 88 11.24 24.98 18.05
N GLY A 89 12.10 24.18 17.43
CA GLY A 89 12.72 24.42 16.13
C GLY A 89 12.04 23.67 14.98
N GLU A 90 12.49 23.94 13.76
CA GLU A 90 12.12 23.16 12.58
C GLU A 90 12.93 21.86 12.51
N VAL A 91 12.31 20.78 12.03
CA VAL A 91 13.05 19.58 11.58
C VAL A 91 13.37 19.77 10.11
N ALA A 92 14.66 19.86 9.78
CA ALA A 92 15.12 20.05 8.41
C ALA A 92 14.73 18.88 7.51
N GLY A 93 14.57 19.12 6.21
CA GLY A 93 14.10 18.10 5.26
C GLY A 93 14.94 16.82 5.25
N ALA A 94 16.27 16.94 5.41
CA ALA A 94 17.18 15.79 5.44
C ALA A 94 17.02 14.90 6.69
N ASP A 95 16.42 15.43 7.75
CA ASP A 95 16.22 14.72 9.02
C ASP A 95 14.80 14.12 9.13
N ARG A 96 13.99 14.23 8.07
CA ARG A 96 12.63 13.68 8.04
C ARG A 96 12.62 12.26 7.54
N VAL A 97 11.86 11.42 8.23
CA VAL A 97 11.79 9.99 7.96
C VAL A 97 10.96 9.63 6.73
N ALA A 98 10.03 10.50 6.30
CA ALA A 98 9.16 10.20 5.17
C ALA A 98 8.70 11.42 4.37
N TYR A 99 8.34 11.17 3.11
CA TYR A 99 7.72 12.15 2.21
C TYR A 99 6.29 12.50 2.62
N LEU A 100 5.91 13.77 2.48
CA LEU A 100 4.53 14.24 2.66
C LEU A 100 3.92 14.57 1.29
N PRO A 101 3.04 13.72 0.74
CA PRO A 101 2.42 13.99 -0.56
C PRO A 101 1.50 15.21 -0.49
N ALA A 102 1.44 15.98 -1.59
CA ALA A 102 0.50 17.08 -1.73
C ALA A 102 -0.95 16.60 -1.83
N ARG A 103 -1.87 17.53 -1.57
CA ARG A 103 -3.31 17.39 -1.81
C ARG A 103 -3.90 16.14 -1.19
N ARG A 104 -3.46 15.87 0.04
CA ARG A 104 -3.87 14.71 0.84
C ARG A 104 -4.22 15.15 2.25
N ASP A 105 -5.34 14.68 2.77
CA ASP A 105 -5.71 14.90 4.18
C ASP A 105 -4.56 14.48 5.10
N THR A 106 -4.26 15.32 6.08
CA THR A 106 -3.10 15.15 6.96
C THR A 106 -3.48 15.51 8.39
N LEU A 107 -3.18 14.61 9.33
CA LEU A 107 -3.27 14.92 10.74
C LEU A 107 -2.03 15.70 11.17
N VAL A 108 -2.20 16.94 11.65
CA VAL A 108 -1.13 17.69 12.30
C VAL A 108 -1.35 17.64 13.82
N ARG A 109 -0.33 17.24 14.57
CA ARG A 109 -0.38 17.19 16.05
C ARG A 109 0.67 18.10 16.66
N ALA A 110 0.26 18.89 17.65
CA ALA A 110 1.16 19.62 18.53
C ALA A 110 1.24 18.89 19.88
N TYR A 111 2.44 18.45 20.24
CA TYR A 111 2.73 17.79 21.51
C TYR A 111 3.22 18.83 22.50
N VAL A 112 2.59 18.88 23.66
CA VAL A 112 2.95 19.81 24.75
C VAL A 112 3.71 19.10 25.84
N LYS A 113 4.61 19.86 26.48
CA LYS A 113 5.31 19.47 27.69
C LYS A 113 5.08 20.52 28.77
N LEU A 114 4.77 20.05 29.96
CA LEU A 114 4.33 20.87 31.08
C LEU A 114 5.48 21.07 32.07
N PRO A 115 5.64 22.28 32.63
CA PRO A 115 6.57 22.49 33.73
C PRO A 115 6.03 21.93 35.04
N GLU A 116 6.91 21.81 36.03
CA GLU A 116 6.53 21.43 37.38
C GLU A 116 5.53 22.45 37.97
N GLY A 117 4.50 21.94 38.66
CA GLY A 117 3.47 22.78 39.27
C GLY A 117 2.40 23.29 38.30
N TRP A 118 2.33 22.75 37.07
CA TRP A 118 1.27 23.08 36.13
C TRP A 118 -0.13 22.93 36.72
N VAL A 119 -0.97 23.93 36.51
CA VAL A 119 -2.38 23.91 36.90
C VAL A 119 -3.23 23.49 35.70
N PRO A 120 -3.95 22.35 35.78
CA PRO A 120 -4.83 21.87 34.72
C PRO A 120 -5.85 22.91 34.27
N ARG A 121 -5.94 23.14 32.96
CA ARG A 121 -6.89 24.08 32.36
C ARG A 121 -7.04 23.91 30.85
N GLU A 122 -8.12 24.44 30.31
CA GLU A 122 -8.35 24.45 28.87
C GLU A 122 -7.48 25.52 28.20
N LEU A 123 -6.81 25.13 27.11
CA LEU A 123 -6.13 26.05 26.21
C LEU A 123 -6.68 25.88 24.79
N GLU A 124 -6.55 26.92 23.97
CA GLU A 124 -6.75 26.86 22.53
C GLU A 124 -5.39 26.87 21.81
N ALA A 125 -5.16 25.89 20.93
CA ALA A 125 -4.08 25.94 19.97
C ALA A 125 -4.58 26.44 18.62
N GLN A 126 -3.84 27.35 18.02
CA GLN A 126 -4.12 27.89 16.69
C GLN A 126 -3.00 27.48 15.73
N LEU A 127 -3.30 26.57 14.80
CA LEU A 127 -2.41 26.20 13.69
C LEU A 127 -2.67 27.15 12.53
N HIS A 128 -1.72 28.02 12.24
CA HIS A 128 -1.73 28.89 11.07
C HIS A 128 -0.89 28.26 9.96
N LEU A 129 -1.53 28.00 8.82
CA LEU A 129 -0.94 27.51 7.60
C LEU A 129 -0.80 28.65 6.59
N THR A 130 0.40 28.83 6.04
CA THR A 130 0.69 29.87 5.05
C THR A 130 1.57 29.34 3.91
N GLY A 131 1.56 30.00 2.75
CA GLY A 131 2.39 29.61 1.61
C GLY A 131 1.74 28.57 0.69
N GLY A 132 2.29 28.38 -0.51
CA GLY A 132 1.68 27.48 -1.51
C GLY A 132 0.27 27.92 -1.97
N GLY A 133 -0.07 29.20 -1.81
CA GLY A 133 -1.43 29.72 -2.06
C GLY A 133 -2.42 29.54 -0.91
N VAL A 134 -1.97 29.00 0.24
CA VAL A 134 -2.79 28.77 1.43
C VAL A 134 -2.58 29.90 2.45
N ASP A 135 -3.67 30.34 3.06
CA ASP A 135 -3.71 31.15 4.29
C ASP A 135 -4.91 30.69 5.11
N LYS A 136 -4.67 29.84 6.11
CA LYS A 136 -5.73 29.17 6.87
C LYS A 136 -5.36 28.99 8.33
N VAL A 137 -6.28 29.32 9.23
CA VAL A 137 -6.16 29.03 10.65
C VAL A 137 -7.09 27.89 11.04
N TYR A 138 -6.52 26.88 11.69
CA TYR A 138 -7.22 25.80 12.38
C TYR A 138 -7.14 26.02 13.89
N LYS A 139 -8.19 25.66 14.61
CA LYS A 139 -8.27 25.81 16.06
C LYS A 139 -8.60 24.46 16.71
N ALA A 140 -7.95 24.18 17.84
CA ALA A 140 -8.22 23.01 18.65
C ALA A 140 -8.20 23.41 20.13
N LYS A 141 -9.16 22.92 20.90
CA LYS A 141 -9.20 23.12 22.35
C LYS A 141 -8.86 21.83 23.05
N LEU A 142 -8.15 21.94 24.16
CA LEU A 142 -7.76 20.80 24.97
C LEU A 142 -7.68 21.21 26.43
N LEU A 143 -8.24 20.37 27.31
CA LEU A 143 -7.94 20.41 28.74
C LEU A 143 -6.52 19.84 28.93
N VAL A 144 -5.56 20.72 29.21
CA VAL A 144 -4.16 20.35 29.35
C VAL A 144 -3.87 20.02 30.80
N GLU A 145 -3.78 18.73 31.11
CA GLU A 145 -3.54 18.22 32.47
C GLU A 145 -2.20 17.50 32.61
N ASN A 146 -1.70 16.92 31.51
CA ASN A 146 -0.51 16.09 31.48
C ASN A 146 0.30 16.36 30.20
N ASP A 147 1.57 15.95 30.21
CA ASP A 147 2.39 15.88 28.99
C ASP A 147 1.69 15.05 27.90
N SER A 148 1.86 15.46 26.65
CA SER A 148 1.32 14.75 25.51
C SER A 148 1.94 13.36 25.34
N ARG A 149 1.15 12.42 24.81
CA ARG A 149 1.54 11.04 24.56
C ARG A 149 1.27 10.67 23.10
N ASP A 150 2.21 9.94 22.48
CA ASP A 150 2.07 9.50 21.09
C ASP A 150 0.79 8.67 20.87
N SER A 151 0.49 7.76 21.80
CA SER A 151 -0.62 6.82 21.70
C SER A 151 -2.01 7.41 21.97
N ASP A 152 -2.11 8.71 22.31
CA ASP A 152 -3.35 9.32 22.76
C ASP A 152 -3.61 10.65 22.03
N LEU A 153 -4.54 10.64 21.07
CA LEU A 153 -4.95 11.83 20.32
C LEU A 153 -5.55 12.92 21.20
N ASN A 154 -6.15 12.54 22.33
CA ASN A 154 -6.77 13.48 23.27
C ASN A 154 -5.74 14.11 24.21
N SER A 155 -4.48 13.69 24.16
CA SER A 155 -3.38 14.34 24.91
C SER A 155 -2.64 15.40 24.09
N THR A 156 -3.02 15.61 22.83
CA THR A 156 -2.38 16.53 21.88
C THR A 156 -3.38 17.47 21.26
N PHE A 157 -2.95 18.67 20.87
CA PHE A 157 -3.74 19.47 19.95
C PHE A 157 -3.67 18.85 18.56
N SER A 158 -4.80 18.34 18.08
CA SER A 158 -4.90 17.59 16.84
C SER A 158 -5.71 18.38 15.81
N PHE A 159 -5.15 18.54 14.61
CA PHE A 159 -5.77 19.27 13.51
C PHE A 159 -5.91 18.37 12.29
N GLY A 160 -7.15 18.15 11.82
CA GLY A 160 -7.41 17.52 10.54
C GLY A 160 -7.24 18.52 9.40
N VAL A 161 -6.02 18.62 8.85
CA VAL A 161 -5.73 19.50 7.72
C VAL A 161 -6.28 18.87 6.44
N LYS A 162 -7.13 19.62 5.74
CA LYS A 162 -7.79 19.15 4.52
C LYS A 162 -6.81 19.15 3.34
N ALA A 163 -6.98 18.20 2.43
CA ALA A 163 -6.19 18.02 1.22
C ALA A 163 -5.96 19.34 0.46
N GLU A 164 -6.99 20.15 0.27
CA GLU A 164 -6.89 21.44 -0.43
C GLU A 164 -5.89 22.43 0.20
N HIS A 165 -5.63 22.32 1.50
CA HIS A 165 -4.66 23.15 2.22
C HIS A 165 -3.26 22.52 2.30
N VAL A 166 -3.09 21.25 1.93
CA VAL A 166 -1.79 20.56 1.91
C VAL A 166 -1.11 20.78 0.56
N GLN A 167 -0.52 21.96 0.36
CA GLN A 167 0.10 22.37 -0.91
C GLN A 167 1.64 22.43 -0.84
N PRO A 168 2.35 22.26 -1.97
CA PRO A 168 3.79 22.49 -2.02
C PRO A 168 4.16 23.90 -1.55
N GLY A 169 5.21 24.01 -0.74
CA GLY A 169 5.64 25.29 -0.16
C GLY A 169 4.84 25.74 1.08
N LEU A 170 3.94 24.90 1.59
CA LEU A 170 3.21 25.13 2.83
C LEU A 170 4.15 25.28 4.03
N LYS A 171 3.83 26.26 4.86
CA LYS A 171 4.46 26.55 6.15
C LYS A 171 3.44 26.45 7.26
N TYR A 172 3.91 26.16 8.47
CA TYR A 172 3.11 26.12 9.67
C TYR A 172 3.67 27.04 10.75
N SER A 173 2.78 27.49 11.63
CA SER A 173 3.08 27.99 12.97
C SER A 173 1.93 27.63 13.89
N ILE A 174 2.22 27.20 15.11
CA ILE A 174 1.21 26.86 16.12
C ILE A 174 1.45 27.72 17.35
N SER A 175 0.42 28.40 17.85
CA SER A 175 0.45 29.17 19.10
C SER A 175 -0.61 28.67 20.07
N LEU A 176 -0.31 28.71 21.38
CA LEU A 176 -1.25 28.36 22.45
C LEU A 176 -1.77 29.62 23.13
N TRP A 177 -3.06 29.61 23.48
CA TRP A 177 -3.79 30.76 23.99
C TRP A 177 -4.62 30.40 25.21
N GLU A 178 -4.62 31.29 26.20
CA GLU A 178 -5.65 31.33 27.24
C GLU A 178 -6.89 31.97 26.62
N THR A 179 -8.01 31.23 26.58
CA THR A 179 -9.30 31.73 26.07
C THR A 179 -10.34 31.97 27.16
N ALA A 180 -9.94 31.85 28.43
CA ALA A 180 -10.76 32.10 29.59
C ALA A 180 -9.94 32.78 30.70
N PRO A 181 -10.58 33.54 31.61
CA PRO A 181 -9.92 34.16 32.75
C PRO A 181 -9.29 33.14 33.72
N GLY A 182 -8.35 33.61 34.54
CA GLY A 182 -7.77 32.88 35.68
C GLY A 182 -6.26 32.64 35.60
N GLN A 183 -5.59 33.16 34.58
CA GLN A 183 -4.14 32.99 34.34
C GLN A 183 -3.43 34.30 34.00
N GLU A 184 -4.10 35.44 34.17
CA GLU A 184 -3.60 36.78 33.88
C GLU A 184 -2.37 37.11 34.74
N ASP A 185 -2.36 36.61 35.99
CA ASP A 185 -1.27 36.80 36.96
C ASP A 185 -0.17 35.72 36.85
N SER A 186 -0.38 34.70 36.01
CA SER A 186 0.62 33.64 35.82
C SER A 186 1.82 34.19 35.04
N PRO A 187 3.06 33.87 35.44
CA PRO A 187 4.25 34.38 34.76
C PRO A 187 4.32 33.87 33.32
N GLU A 188 4.95 34.67 32.46
CA GLU A 188 5.34 34.20 31.13
C GLU A 188 6.34 33.03 31.25
N GLY A 189 6.33 32.13 30.28
CA GLY A 189 7.38 31.12 30.16
C GLY A 189 8.68 31.72 29.64
N ASP A 190 9.82 31.08 29.92
CA ASP A 190 11.12 31.45 29.34
C ASP A 190 11.11 31.35 27.80
N MET A 191 10.31 30.42 27.27
CA MET A 191 10.08 30.22 25.84
C MET A 191 8.67 30.65 25.47
N PRO A 192 8.45 31.18 24.25
CA PRO A 192 7.11 31.55 23.81
C PRO A 192 6.24 30.28 23.67
N PRO A 193 4.93 30.37 23.93
CA PRO A 193 3.98 29.27 23.79
C PRO A 193 3.63 29.02 22.30
N GLN A 194 4.66 28.91 21.46
CA GLN A 194 4.56 28.80 20.01
C GLN A 194 5.62 27.84 19.46
N ALA A 195 5.31 27.15 18.37
CA ALA A 195 6.28 26.43 17.56
C ALA A 195 6.07 26.69 16.05
N PRO A 196 7.16 26.94 15.28
CA PRO A 196 8.53 27.12 15.77
C PRO A 196 8.71 28.48 16.47
N TYR A 197 9.71 28.60 17.34
CA TYR A 197 10.07 29.85 18.02
C TYR A 197 10.47 30.98 17.05
N SER A 198 10.90 30.62 15.84
CA SER A 198 11.26 31.55 14.75
C SER A 198 10.06 32.14 14.01
N GLY A 199 8.83 31.77 14.37
CA GLY A 199 7.61 32.22 13.69
C GLY A 199 7.00 31.11 12.86
N THR A 200 7.58 30.81 11.69
CA THR A 200 7.07 29.79 10.75
C THR A 200 8.17 28.86 10.26
N ALA A 201 7.80 27.62 9.92
CA ALA A 201 8.68 26.64 9.29
C ALA A 201 7.96 25.88 8.18
N PHE A 202 8.70 25.25 7.27
CA PHE A 202 8.11 24.48 6.19
C PHE A 202 7.50 23.16 6.70
N VAL A 203 6.28 22.87 6.27
CA VAL A 203 5.69 21.52 6.43
C VAL A 203 6.43 20.52 5.55
N GLY A 204 6.99 20.96 4.41
CA GLY A 204 7.74 20.15 3.45
C GLY A 204 6.87 19.15 2.68
N VAL A 205 5.78 19.68 2.14
CA VAL A 205 4.91 18.98 1.20
C VAL A 205 5.62 18.86 -0.15
N GLU A 206 5.62 17.64 -0.70
CA GLU A 206 6.25 17.33 -1.97
C GLU A 206 5.50 17.96 -3.16
N ASN A 207 6.25 18.36 -4.19
CA ASN A 207 5.71 18.98 -5.40
C ASN A 207 5.33 17.95 -6.48
N ALA A 208 5.95 16.78 -6.46
CA ALA A 208 5.75 15.82 -7.55
C ALA A 208 4.35 15.21 -7.50
N VAL A 209 3.73 15.06 -8.67
CA VAL A 209 2.46 14.36 -8.83
C VAL A 209 2.63 12.91 -8.41
N ALA A 210 1.74 12.43 -7.55
CA ALA A 210 1.76 11.08 -7.03
C ALA A 210 0.37 10.44 -7.17
N ASN A 211 0.07 9.99 -8.39
CA ASN A 211 -1.21 9.39 -8.77
C ASN A 211 -1.05 7.89 -9.03
N MET A 212 -2.01 7.11 -8.57
CA MET A 212 -2.12 5.69 -8.89
C MET A 212 -3.40 5.41 -9.67
N ARG A 213 -3.35 4.43 -10.57
CA ARG A 213 -4.49 3.99 -11.38
C ARG A 213 -4.64 2.48 -11.26
N VAL A 214 -5.79 2.01 -10.78
CA VAL A 214 -6.06 0.58 -10.58
C VAL A 214 -7.31 0.17 -11.31
N VAL A 215 -7.23 -0.97 -11.99
CA VAL A 215 -8.37 -1.70 -12.55
C VAL A 215 -8.60 -2.94 -11.69
N LEU A 216 -9.69 -2.95 -10.94
CA LEU A 216 -10.20 -4.15 -10.26
C LEU A 216 -10.95 -5.00 -11.28
N VAL A 217 -10.55 -6.25 -11.46
CA VAL A 217 -11.17 -7.20 -12.39
C VAL A 217 -11.90 -8.27 -11.57
N PRO A 218 -13.22 -8.18 -11.42
CA PRO A 218 -14.00 -9.22 -10.74
C PRO A 218 -13.95 -10.49 -11.58
N VAL A 219 -13.88 -11.65 -10.94
CA VAL A 219 -13.89 -12.94 -11.62
C VAL A 219 -15.28 -13.56 -11.58
N ASP A 220 -15.71 -14.07 -12.75
CA ASP A 220 -16.87 -14.94 -12.92
C ASP A 220 -16.36 -16.39 -12.97
N TYR A 221 -16.24 -17.00 -11.79
CA TYR A 221 -15.63 -18.32 -11.60
C TYR A 221 -16.66 -19.43 -11.77
N ASN A 222 -16.37 -20.36 -12.69
CA ASN A 222 -17.21 -21.51 -12.99
C ASN A 222 -16.35 -22.74 -13.29
N SER A 223 -15.91 -23.43 -12.24
CA SER A 223 -15.14 -24.67 -12.36
C SER A 223 -15.51 -25.68 -11.28
N GLY A 224 -15.61 -26.95 -11.67
CA GLY A 224 -16.02 -28.03 -10.78
C GLY A 224 -17.40 -27.78 -10.16
N ALA A 225 -17.47 -27.79 -8.83
CA ALA A 225 -18.69 -27.52 -8.07
C ALA A 225 -18.87 -26.04 -7.68
N CYS A 226 -17.86 -25.20 -7.90
CA CYS A 226 -17.92 -23.80 -7.54
C CYS A 226 -18.42 -22.94 -8.70
N GLN A 227 -19.46 -22.15 -8.42
CA GLN A 227 -20.01 -21.13 -9.29
C GLN A 227 -20.15 -19.85 -8.48
N ALA A 228 -19.19 -18.95 -8.63
CA ALA A 228 -19.10 -17.74 -7.85
C ALA A 228 -18.77 -16.56 -8.75
N LYS A 229 -19.52 -15.47 -8.58
CA LYS A 229 -19.31 -14.24 -9.32
C LYS A 229 -19.09 -13.12 -8.32
N VAL A 230 -17.90 -12.52 -8.38
CA VAL A 230 -17.55 -11.40 -7.51
C VAL A 230 -18.31 -10.15 -7.95
N ASP A 231 -18.99 -9.48 -7.01
CA ASP A 231 -19.51 -8.13 -7.19
C ASP A 231 -18.40 -7.12 -6.87
N GLY A 232 -17.67 -6.70 -7.91
CA GLY A 232 -16.59 -5.73 -7.77
C GLY A 232 -17.04 -4.37 -7.24
N ALA A 233 -18.26 -3.93 -7.56
CA ALA A 233 -18.78 -2.65 -7.14
C ALA A 233 -19.03 -2.61 -5.62
N ALA A 234 -19.45 -3.74 -5.05
CA ALA A 234 -19.66 -3.87 -3.60
C ALA A 234 -18.35 -3.76 -2.78
N ILE A 235 -17.20 -4.16 -3.36
CA ILE A 235 -15.91 -4.23 -2.65
C ILE A 235 -14.99 -3.04 -2.97
N ALA A 236 -15.20 -2.34 -4.09
CA ALA A 236 -14.31 -1.31 -4.60
C ALA A 236 -13.93 -0.23 -3.58
N GLU A 237 -14.88 0.29 -2.80
CA GLU A 237 -14.60 1.37 -1.83
C GLU A 237 -13.72 0.91 -0.65
N GLU A 238 -13.82 -0.35 -0.23
CA GLU A 238 -12.95 -0.90 0.79
C GLU A 238 -11.49 -0.98 0.30
N PHE A 239 -11.30 -1.48 -0.92
CA PHE A 239 -9.98 -1.64 -1.53
C PHE A 239 -9.35 -0.28 -1.83
N LYS A 240 -10.14 0.65 -2.38
CA LYS A 240 -9.73 2.03 -2.62
C LYS A 240 -9.26 2.69 -1.32
N ARG A 241 -10.01 2.55 -0.22
CA ARG A 241 -9.63 3.05 1.10
C ARG A 241 -8.34 2.41 1.63
N ALA A 242 -8.22 1.09 1.53
CA ALA A 242 -7.04 0.37 2.02
C ALA A 242 -5.77 0.82 1.29
N LEU A 243 -5.82 0.90 -0.04
CA LEU A 243 -4.69 1.31 -0.86
C LEU A 243 -4.37 2.79 -0.70
N PHE A 244 -5.39 3.66 -0.69
CA PHE A 244 -5.21 5.11 -0.50
C PHE A 244 -4.54 5.41 0.83
N GLN A 245 -4.91 4.76 1.92
CA GLN A 245 -4.34 5.04 3.25
C GLN A 245 -2.91 4.52 3.43
N GLN A 246 -2.54 3.40 2.78
CA GLN A 246 -1.24 2.75 2.97
C GLN A 246 -0.21 3.10 1.88
N ASN A 247 -0.55 3.97 0.93
CA ASN A 247 0.38 4.48 -0.08
C ASN A 247 0.51 6.00 0.00
N ALA A 248 1.73 6.47 -0.30
CA ALA A 248 2.08 7.87 -0.39
C ALA A 248 1.58 8.46 -1.72
N LEU A 249 0.29 8.70 -1.82
CA LEU A 249 -0.33 9.22 -3.04
C LEU A 249 -1.25 10.40 -2.76
N GLU A 250 -1.31 11.28 -3.74
CA GLU A 250 -2.21 12.41 -3.83
C GLU A 250 -3.60 11.94 -4.29
N SER A 251 -3.67 11.11 -5.33
CA SER A 251 -4.94 10.66 -5.88
C SER A 251 -4.89 9.21 -6.38
N LEU A 252 -6.05 8.56 -6.35
CA LEU A 252 -6.25 7.19 -6.77
C LEU A 252 -7.43 7.12 -7.73
N GLU A 253 -7.14 6.85 -9.01
CA GLU A 253 -8.14 6.44 -9.98
C GLU A 253 -8.39 4.95 -9.80
N PHE A 254 -9.62 4.56 -9.53
CA PHE A 254 -10.01 3.18 -9.28
C PHE A 254 -11.22 2.84 -10.14
N THR A 255 -11.06 1.88 -11.05
CA THR A 255 -12.13 1.42 -11.94
C THR A 255 -12.41 -0.05 -11.71
N VAL A 256 -13.66 -0.44 -11.92
CA VAL A 256 -14.09 -1.84 -11.88
C VAL A 256 -14.33 -2.29 -13.31
N HIS A 257 -13.60 -3.30 -13.76
CA HIS A 257 -13.75 -3.92 -15.07
C HIS A 257 -14.97 -4.84 -15.08
N GLU A 258 -15.46 -5.18 -16.28
CA GLU A 258 -16.47 -6.23 -16.45
C GLU A 258 -15.96 -7.59 -15.91
N PRO A 259 -16.84 -8.48 -15.43
CA PRO A 259 -16.40 -9.75 -14.89
C PRO A 259 -15.62 -10.60 -15.90
N TYR A 260 -14.44 -11.07 -15.50
CA TYR A 260 -13.58 -11.92 -16.32
C TYR A 260 -13.92 -13.41 -16.11
N PRO A 261 -14.26 -14.17 -17.17
CA PRO A 261 -14.68 -15.56 -17.04
C PRO A 261 -13.49 -16.48 -16.76
N VAL A 262 -13.60 -17.30 -15.72
CA VAL A 262 -12.59 -18.31 -15.35
C VAL A 262 -13.24 -19.69 -15.23
N THR A 263 -12.72 -20.67 -15.95
CA THR A 263 -13.27 -22.05 -16.01
C THR A 263 -12.28 -23.13 -15.60
N PHE A 264 -11.04 -22.77 -15.30
CA PHE A 264 -10.01 -23.67 -14.79
C PHE A 264 -10.00 -23.66 -13.26
N ASP A 265 -9.47 -24.72 -12.65
CA ASP A 265 -9.46 -24.89 -11.21
C ASP A 265 -8.63 -23.81 -10.49
N MET A 266 -9.24 -23.08 -9.56
CA MET A 266 -8.61 -22.04 -8.72
C MET A 266 -8.26 -22.53 -7.31
N THR A 267 -8.44 -23.83 -7.02
CA THR A 267 -8.11 -24.43 -5.71
C THR A 267 -6.65 -24.88 -5.61
N GLU A 268 -5.92 -24.87 -6.72
CA GLU A 268 -4.49 -25.16 -6.80
C GLU A 268 -3.67 -23.89 -7.12
N TYR A 269 -2.40 -23.90 -6.73
CA TYR A 269 -1.48 -22.77 -6.96
C TYR A 269 -1.35 -22.44 -8.46
N GLN A 270 -1.35 -23.46 -9.32
CA GLN A 270 -1.29 -23.32 -10.77
C GLN A 270 -2.47 -22.52 -11.32
N GLY A 271 -3.67 -22.68 -10.76
CA GLY A 271 -4.85 -21.88 -11.09
C GLY A 271 -4.64 -20.40 -10.80
N LEU A 272 -4.15 -20.07 -9.61
CA LEU A 272 -3.82 -18.69 -9.23
C LEU A 272 -2.71 -18.10 -10.11
N SER A 273 -1.64 -18.86 -10.34
CA SER A 273 -0.53 -18.51 -11.26
C SER A 273 -1.05 -18.22 -12.68
N ARG A 274 -1.99 -19.03 -13.16
CA ARG A 274 -2.70 -18.83 -14.42
C ARG A 274 -3.48 -17.53 -14.43
N LEU A 275 -4.34 -17.28 -13.43
CA LEU A 275 -5.15 -16.07 -13.37
C LEU A 275 -4.28 -14.79 -13.41
N VAL A 276 -3.19 -14.75 -12.64
CA VAL A 276 -2.25 -13.61 -12.65
C VAL A 276 -1.66 -13.37 -14.04
N SER A 277 -1.35 -14.44 -14.78
CA SER A 277 -0.86 -14.34 -16.16
C SER A 277 -1.95 -13.86 -17.11
N GLU A 278 -3.20 -14.29 -16.91
CA GLU A 278 -4.35 -13.81 -17.66
C GLU A 278 -4.63 -12.32 -17.37
N MET A 279 -4.40 -11.82 -16.15
CA MET A 279 -4.47 -10.38 -15.84
C MET A 279 -3.36 -9.57 -16.53
N SER A 280 -2.12 -10.10 -16.58
CA SER A 280 -1.02 -9.50 -17.36
C SER A 280 -1.37 -9.42 -18.85
N GLN A 281 -1.96 -10.48 -19.40
CA GLN A 281 -2.39 -10.53 -20.80
C GLN A 281 -3.58 -9.61 -21.07
N LEU A 282 -4.57 -9.55 -20.16
CA LEU A 282 -5.73 -8.66 -20.28
C LEU A 282 -5.28 -7.19 -20.33
N ARG A 283 -4.46 -6.79 -19.36
CA ARG A 283 -3.84 -5.47 -19.32
C ARG A 283 -3.12 -5.13 -20.63
N THR A 284 -2.36 -6.08 -21.18
CA THR A 284 -1.61 -5.91 -22.43
C THR A 284 -2.55 -5.78 -23.63
N ALA A 285 -3.58 -6.63 -23.70
CA ALA A 285 -4.55 -6.63 -24.78
C ALA A 285 -5.37 -5.33 -24.84
N GLU A 286 -5.64 -4.73 -23.68
CA GLU A 286 -6.35 -3.45 -23.57
C GLU A 286 -5.46 -2.23 -23.81
N GLY A 287 -4.14 -2.43 -23.97
CA GLY A 287 -3.19 -1.34 -24.21
C GLY A 287 -3.09 -0.38 -23.03
N ALA A 288 -3.26 -0.88 -21.81
CA ALA A 288 -3.30 -0.04 -20.61
C ALA A 288 -1.96 0.71 -20.39
N ASP A 289 -2.07 2.00 -20.05
CA ASP A 289 -0.92 2.88 -19.79
C ASP A 289 0.00 2.30 -18.71
N PRO A 290 1.33 2.52 -18.77
CA PRO A 290 2.28 1.94 -17.83
C PRO A 290 1.97 2.15 -16.33
N ASN A 291 1.27 3.23 -15.93
CA ASN A 291 0.86 3.50 -14.55
C ASN A 291 -0.43 2.76 -14.11
N VAL A 292 -1.01 1.89 -14.95
CA VAL A 292 -2.22 1.13 -14.62
C VAL A 292 -1.87 -0.26 -14.07
N TYR A 293 -2.37 -0.53 -12.87
CA TYR A 293 -2.26 -1.81 -12.17
C TYR A 293 -3.55 -2.63 -12.34
N TYR A 294 -3.43 -3.91 -12.70
CA TYR A 294 -4.59 -4.82 -12.81
C TYR A 294 -4.62 -5.79 -11.64
N TYR A 295 -5.80 -5.95 -11.02
CA TYR A 295 -5.98 -6.88 -9.92
C TYR A 295 -7.20 -7.77 -10.14
N GLY A 296 -6.98 -9.06 -10.33
CA GLY A 296 -8.04 -10.07 -10.40
C GLY A 296 -8.57 -10.42 -9.01
N LEU A 297 -9.87 -10.23 -8.77
CA LEU A 297 -10.51 -10.60 -7.51
C LEU A 297 -11.46 -11.77 -7.74
N PHE A 298 -11.21 -12.90 -7.09
CA PHE A 298 -11.98 -14.12 -7.26
C PHE A 298 -12.54 -14.65 -5.95
N ASP A 299 -13.63 -15.40 -6.04
CA ASP A 299 -14.15 -16.22 -4.94
C ASP A 299 -14.09 -17.68 -5.42
N ASN A 300 -13.40 -18.54 -4.68
CA ASN A 300 -13.27 -19.97 -4.97
C ASN A 300 -14.17 -20.82 -4.05
N CYS A 301 -15.28 -20.24 -3.58
CA CYS A 301 -16.24 -20.87 -2.66
C CYS A 301 -15.64 -21.21 -1.29
N GLY A 302 -14.65 -20.44 -0.83
CA GLY A 302 -14.00 -20.61 0.47
C GLY A 302 -12.91 -21.69 0.53
N GLU A 303 -12.52 -22.25 -0.62
CA GLU A 303 -11.47 -23.27 -0.68
C GLU A 303 -10.07 -22.71 -0.38
N CYS A 304 -9.21 -23.58 0.16
CA CYS A 304 -7.85 -23.22 0.55
C CYS A 304 -6.85 -23.55 -0.56
N ILE A 305 -6.26 -22.53 -1.19
CA ILE A 305 -5.28 -22.75 -2.26
C ILE A 305 -3.98 -23.30 -1.68
N GLY A 306 -3.56 -24.47 -2.16
CA GLY A 306 -2.34 -25.15 -1.71
C GLY A 306 -2.49 -25.94 -0.41
N GLY A 307 -3.71 -26.10 0.12
CA GLY A 307 -3.97 -26.91 1.32
C GLY A 307 -3.68 -28.41 1.15
N GLY A 308 -3.66 -28.91 -0.09
CA GLY A 308 -3.39 -30.32 -0.41
C GLY A 308 -1.91 -30.69 -0.60
N SER A 309 -1.00 -29.72 -0.71
CA SER A 309 0.41 -29.94 -1.12
C SER A 309 1.42 -30.00 0.03
N GLY A 310 0.97 -30.11 1.28
CA GLY A 310 1.87 -30.20 2.43
C GLY A 310 2.56 -28.88 2.81
N ILE A 311 2.05 -27.75 2.33
CA ILE A 311 2.46 -26.42 2.78
C ILE A 311 1.97 -26.25 4.22
N SER A 312 2.89 -26.33 5.18
CA SER A 312 2.63 -26.24 6.62
C SER A 312 2.30 -24.82 7.11
N SER A 313 1.92 -23.88 6.24
CA SER A 313 1.81 -22.44 6.53
C SER A 313 0.52 -21.73 6.11
N GLY A 314 -0.57 -22.46 5.81
CA GLY A 314 -1.88 -21.86 5.52
C GLY A 314 -2.20 -21.71 4.03
N CYS A 315 -3.33 -21.08 3.71
CA CYS A 315 -3.82 -20.92 2.33
C CYS A 315 -3.06 -19.81 1.60
N THR A 316 -2.72 -20.03 0.33
CA THR A 316 -2.29 -18.94 -0.55
C THR A 316 -3.52 -18.12 -0.96
N VAL A 317 -3.54 -16.83 -0.66
CA VAL A 317 -4.72 -15.98 -0.89
C VAL A 317 -4.48 -14.90 -1.94
N GLY A 318 -3.24 -14.68 -2.36
CA GLY A 318 -2.85 -13.66 -3.32
C GLY A 318 -1.56 -14.02 -4.05
N LEU A 319 -1.37 -13.43 -5.22
CA LEU A 319 -0.16 -13.57 -6.02
C LEU A 319 0.00 -12.38 -6.98
N ALA A 320 1.21 -11.84 -7.07
CA ALA A 320 1.59 -10.86 -8.08
C ALA A 320 2.36 -11.49 -9.24
N ALA A 321 2.28 -10.89 -10.43
CA ALA A 321 2.97 -11.38 -11.61
C ALA A 321 4.49 -11.30 -11.45
N ASP A 322 5.00 -10.27 -10.78
CA ASP A 322 6.41 -10.10 -10.49
C ASP A 322 6.64 -9.01 -9.42
N ILE A 323 7.89 -8.90 -8.96
CA ILE A 323 8.40 -7.73 -8.24
C ILE A 323 8.89 -6.72 -9.28
N THR A 324 7.98 -5.86 -9.75
CA THR A 324 8.25 -5.06 -10.95
C THR A 324 9.24 -3.92 -10.69
N GLY A 325 10.06 -3.58 -11.69
CA GLY A 325 10.90 -2.39 -11.69
C GLY A 325 10.15 -1.12 -12.11
N PRO A 326 10.82 0.04 -11.98
CA PRO A 326 10.24 1.34 -12.30
C PRO A 326 10.23 1.62 -13.81
N ASP A 327 10.53 0.66 -14.68
CA ASP A 327 10.68 0.88 -16.12
C ASP A 327 9.36 0.67 -16.88
N LYS A 328 9.18 1.36 -18.02
CA LYS A 328 7.97 1.19 -18.87
C LYS A 328 7.86 -0.24 -19.39
N SER A 329 8.99 -0.90 -19.61
CA SER A 329 9.09 -2.31 -20.01
C SER A 329 8.43 -3.30 -19.05
N ASP A 330 8.28 -2.89 -17.78
CA ASP A 330 7.70 -3.74 -16.74
C ASP A 330 6.18 -3.62 -16.65
N ALA A 331 5.58 -2.74 -17.45
CA ALA A 331 4.16 -2.42 -17.43
C ALA A 331 3.28 -3.67 -17.54
N SER A 332 3.60 -4.61 -18.44
CA SER A 332 2.84 -5.85 -18.62
C SER A 332 2.78 -6.71 -17.35
N ARG A 333 3.75 -6.57 -16.43
CA ARG A 333 3.84 -7.32 -15.17
C ARG A 333 3.22 -6.59 -13.98
N ARG A 334 2.62 -5.39 -14.16
CA ARG A 334 1.85 -4.70 -13.11
C ARG A 334 0.45 -5.30 -12.98
N ALA A 335 0.42 -6.59 -12.71
CA ALA A 335 -0.77 -7.41 -12.59
C ALA A 335 -0.65 -8.32 -11.37
N ALA A 336 -1.77 -8.53 -10.68
CA ALA A 336 -1.87 -9.40 -9.53
C ALA A 336 -3.28 -10.00 -9.44
N ALA A 337 -3.47 -10.96 -8.54
CA ALA A 337 -4.79 -11.48 -8.20
C ALA A 337 -4.85 -11.92 -6.74
N GLY A 338 -6.05 -11.96 -6.17
CA GLY A 338 -6.28 -12.52 -4.84
C GLY A 338 -7.73 -12.88 -4.56
N GLN A 339 -7.89 -13.67 -3.50
CA GLN A 339 -9.13 -14.30 -3.09
C GLN A 339 -9.98 -13.32 -2.25
N LEU A 340 -11.27 -13.28 -2.51
CA LEU A 340 -12.25 -12.58 -1.69
C LEU A 340 -12.50 -13.39 -0.41
N ASN A 341 -11.89 -12.95 0.69
CA ASN A 341 -12.07 -13.48 2.03
C ASN A 341 -12.05 -12.33 3.06
N GLY A 342 -12.05 -12.64 4.36
CA GLY A 342 -12.07 -11.63 5.42
C GLY A 342 -10.84 -10.69 5.48
N GLY A 343 -9.76 -10.98 4.74
CA GLY A 343 -8.53 -10.18 4.65
C GLY A 343 -8.20 -9.75 3.22
N ALA A 344 -9.19 -9.71 2.32
CA ALA A 344 -8.97 -9.44 0.91
C ALA A 344 -8.37 -8.06 0.65
N ALA A 345 -8.73 -7.04 1.45
CA ALA A 345 -8.16 -5.70 1.32
C ALA A 345 -6.67 -5.65 1.68
N ASP A 346 -6.25 -6.38 2.71
CA ASP A 346 -4.83 -6.48 3.10
C ASP A 346 -4.03 -7.25 2.04
N THR A 347 -4.60 -8.34 1.51
CA THR A 347 -4.03 -9.10 0.40
C THR A 347 -3.87 -8.21 -0.84
N PHE A 348 -4.91 -7.43 -1.16
CA PHE A 348 -4.87 -6.50 -2.28
C PHE A 348 -3.73 -5.48 -2.14
N VAL A 349 -3.57 -4.86 -0.97
CA VAL A 349 -2.46 -3.92 -0.72
C VAL A 349 -1.10 -4.62 -0.82
N HIS A 350 -0.98 -5.84 -0.29
CA HIS A 350 0.25 -6.65 -0.35
C HIS A 350 0.67 -6.97 -1.79
N GLU A 351 -0.25 -7.48 -2.60
CA GLU A 351 0.05 -7.87 -3.98
C GLU A 351 0.28 -6.65 -4.88
N ILE A 352 -0.45 -5.55 -4.67
CA ILE A 352 -0.12 -4.29 -5.35
C ILE A 352 1.27 -3.80 -4.92
N GLY A 353 1.65 -4.01 -3.66
CA GLY A 353 3.01 -3.78 -3.16
C GLY A 353 4.07 -4.49 -4.00
N HIS A 354 3.90 -5.79 -4.29
CA HIS A 354 4.81 -6.49 -5.21
C HIS A 354 4.89 -5.84 -6.58
N THR A 355 3.75 -5.44 -7.14
CA THR A 355 3.72 -4.73 -8.43
C THR A 355 4.32 -3.32 -8.37
N GLN A 356 4.62 -2.78 -7.19
CA GLN A 356 5.39 -1.55 -6.98
C GLN A 356 6.90 -1.82 -6.72
N GLY A 357 7.34 -3.08 -6.85
CA GLY A 357 8.72 -3.51 -6.69
C GLY A 357 9.10 -3.83 -5.25
N ARG A 358 8.13 -4.21 -4.42
CA ARG A 358 8.33 -4.43 -2.99
C ARG A 358 8.51 -5.91 -2.72
N ARG A 359 9.52 -6.25 -1.93
CA ARG A 359 9.83 -7.61 -1.46
C ARG A 359 9.21 -7.83 -0.10
N HIS A 360 9.15 -9.09 0.34
CA HIS A 360 8.72 -9.40 1.68
C HIS A 360 9.61 -8.79 2.73
N ILE A 361 9.04 -8.61 3.91
CA ILE A 361 9.75 -8.19 5.09
C ILE A 361 9.73 -9.34 6.09
N GLU A 362 10.92 -9.69 6.58
CA GLU A 362 11.07 -10.71 7.62
C GLU A 362 10.40 -10.25 8.91
N CYS A 363 9.64 -11.14 9.53
CA CYS A 363 9.00 -10.88 10.81
C CYS A 363 8.87 -12.17 11.65
N PRO A 364 8.77 -12.08 12.99
CA PRO A 364 8.79 -13.26 13.86
C PRO A 364 7.57 -14.16 13.63
N GLY A 365 7.81 -15.40 13.22
CA GLY A 365 6.75 -16.37 12.94
C GLY A 365 6.09 -16.19 11.56
N GLY A 366 6.45 -15.16 10.80
CA GLY A 366 6.10 -15.02 9.39
C GLY A 366 7.03 -15.87 8.54
N ASN A 367 6.46 -16.80 7.75
CA ASN A 367 7.24 -17.63 6.82
C ASN A 367 7.17 -17.05 5.41
N SER A 368 7.92 -15.97 5.17
CA SER A 368 8.04 -15.34 3.86
C SER A 368 9.38 -15.67 3.20
N GLN A 369 9.38 -15.86 1.87
CA GLN A 369 10.60 -16.10 1.08
C GLN A 369 11.05 -14.81 0.37
N GLY A 370 12.34 -14.66 0.06
CA GLY A 370 12.81 -13.50 -0.69
C GLY A 370 12.74 -12.18 0.09
N ASN A 371 12.93 -12.24 1.41
CA ASN A 371 12.89 -11.07 2.29
C ASN A 371 13.93 -10.02 1.89
N ASP A 372 13.54 -8.74 2.01
CA ASP A 372 14.44 -7.62 1.77
C ASP A 372 15.38 -7.41 2.97
N GLY A 373 16.63 -7.81 2.82
CA GLY A 373 17.66 -7.62 3.84
C GLY A 373 18.04 -6.17 4.11
N THR A 374 17.50 -5.20 3.36
CA THR A 374 17.72 -3.77 3.59
C THR A 374 16.64 -3.12 4.47
N TYR A 375 15.60 -3.86 4.85
CA TYR A 375 14.56 -3.37 5.74
C TYR A 375 15.15 -2.97 7.11
N PRO A 376 14.97 -1.71 7.57
CA PRO A 376 15.71 -1.20 8.72
C PRO A 376 15.10 -1.59 10.08
N HIS A 377 13.82 -1.97 10.11
CA HIS A 377 13.11 -2.23 11.37
C HIS A 377 13.11 -3.71 11.70
N ALA A 378 13.82 -4.08 12.77
CA ALA A 378 13.81 -5.45 13.25
C ALA A 378 12.39 -5.96 13.51
N ASN A 379 12.18 -7.26 13.31
CA ASN A 379 10.89 -7.93 13.47
C ASN A 379 9.78 -7.47 12.51
N GLY A 380 10.10 -6.73 11.46
CA GLY A 380 9.13 -6.35 10.44
C GLY A 380 8.14 -5.27 10.89
N VAL A 381 8.38 -4.60 12.01
CA VAL A 381 7.49 -3.56 12.55
C VAL A 381 7.55 -2.27 11.75
N ILE A 382 6.53 -1.42 11.79
CA ILE A 382 6.45 -0.20 10.96
C ILE A 382 7.38 0.95 11.38
N GLY A 383 8.01 0.88 12.56
CA GLY A 383 9.06 1.79 13.01
C GLY A 383 8.60 3.15 13.55
N VAL A 384 7.59 3.76 12.93
CA VAL A 384 6.98 5.02 13.36
C VAL A 384 5.45 4.91 13.48
N TRP A 385 4.80 5.88 14.12
CA TRP A 385 3.34 5.87 14.24
C TRP A 385 2.67 6.02 12.88
N GLY A 386 1.74 5.12 12.57
CA GLY A 386 0.84 5.27 11.43
C GLY A 386 -0.47 5.94 11.85
N PHE A 387 -1.14 6.57 10.89
CA PHE A 387 -2.48 7.12 11.09
C PHE A 387 -3.34 6.92 9.84
N GLY A 388 -4.48 6.25 10.02
CA GLY A 388 -5.47 6.12 8.96
C GLY A 388 -6.30 7.38 8.82
N ILE A 389 -6.08 8.16 7.76
CA ILE A 389 -6.77 9.43 7.52
C ILE A 389 -8.27 9.28 7.17
N GLN A 390 -8.73 8.05 6.89
CA GLN A 390 -10.15 7.77 6.60
C GLN A 390 -10.84 7.01 7.74
N ASP A 391 -10.11 6.20 8.52
CA ASP A 391 -10.66 5.47 9.67
C ASP A 391 -10.38 6.14 11.04
N ILE A 392 -9.55 7.19 11.04
CA ILE A 392 -9.18 8.01 12.20
C ILE A 392 -8.56 7.15 13.33
N ARG A 393 -7.71 6.19 12.97
CA ARG A 393 -7.05 5.30 13.94
C ARG A 393 -5.54 5.38 13.87
N LEU A 394 -4.91 5.45 15.05
CA LEU A 394 -3.46 5.32 15.20
C LEU A 394 -3.02 3.86 15.01
N ARG A 395 -1.81 3.68 14.51
CA ARG A 395 -1.14 2.38 14.32
C ARG A 395 0.20 2.42 15.06
N HIS A 396 0.34 1.56 16.06
CA HIS A 396 1.49 1.58 16.94
C HIS A 396 2.76 1.09 16.24
N PRO A 397 3.91 1.80 16.39
CA PRO A 397 5.14 1.55 15.65
C PRO A 397 5.73 0.14 15.81
N SER A 398 5.49 -0.50 16.96
CA SER A 398 6.09 -1.79 17.32
C SER A 398 5.11 -2.97 17.44
N THR A 399 3.81 -2.74 17.27
CA THR A 399 2.80 -3.82 17.31
C THR A 399 2.09 -4.00 15.98
N HIS A 400 2.30 -3.08 15.04
CA HIS A 400 1.90 -3.24 13.65
C HIS A 400 3.13 -3.60 12.84
N SER A 401 2.92 -4.51 11.89
CA SER A 401 3.96 -4.96 10.97
C SER A 401 3.78 -4.29 9.61
N ASP A 402 4.84 -4.19 8.82
CA ASP A 402 4.73 -3.71 7.45
C ASP A 402 3.78 -4.61 6.64
N TYR A 403 3.01 -4.05 5.73
CA TYR A 403 2.07 -4.80 4.91
C TYR A 403 2.74 -5.81 3.99
N MET A 404 4.05 -5.73 3.74
CA MET A 404 4.81 -6.77 3.03
C MET A 404 5.28 -7.92 3.94
N SER A 405 4.91 -7.91 5.21
CA SER A 405 5.16 -8.99 6.16
C SER A 405 3.95 -9.90 6.34
N TYR A 406 4.16 -11.05 6.99
CA TYR A 406 3.12 -12.04 7.28
C TYR A 406 2.69 -12.09 8.74
N CYS A 407 3.01 -11.05 9.53
CA CYS A 407 2.79 -11.05 10.98
C CYS A 407 1.45 -10.47 11.43
N GLY A 408 0.52 -10.20 10.50
CA GLY A 408 -0.80 -9.64 10.80
C GLY A 408 -0.74 -8.22 11.37
N SER A 409 -1.90 -7.61 11.59
CA SER A 409 -2.04 -6.20 12.01
C SER A 409 -1.14 -5.28 11.17
N THR A 410 -1.36 -5.30 9.87
CA THR A 410 -0.48 -4.64 8.91
C THR A 410 -0.75 -3.15 8.77
N TRP A 411 0.31 -2.42 8.47
CA TRP A 411 0.27 -1.03 8.03
C TRP A 411 1.51 -0.73 7.18
N VAL A 412 1.63 0.48 6.65
CA VAL A 412 2.82 0.92 5.92
C VAL A 412 3.90 1.44 6.88
N SER A 413 5.14 0.98 6.73
CA SER A 413 6.31 1.58 7.39
C SER A 413 6.77 2.88 6.71
N ASP A 414 7.53 3.73 7.40
CA ASP A 414 8.19 4.90 6.80
C ASP A 414 9.10 4.53 5.62
N TRP A 415 9.84 3.43 5.75
CA TRP A 415 10.71 2.91 4.70
C TRP A 415 9.92 2.50 3.46
N GLN A 416 8.83 1.75 3.66
CA GLN A 416 7.94 1.29 2.61
C GLN A 416 7.21 2.46 1.94
N TRP A 417 6.73 3.41 2.74
CA TRP A 417 6.07 4.64 2.28
C TRP A 417 6.95 5.44 1.32
N ASN A 418 8.24 5.59 1.65
CA ASN A 418 9.17 6.32 0.79
C ASN A 418 9.46 5.59 -0.51
N ALA A 419 9.63 4.27 -0.45
CA ALA A 419 9.90 3.48 -1.63
C ALA A 419 8.70 3.47 -2.59
N THR A 420 7.48 3.32 -2.07
CA THR A 420 6.28 3.40 -2.92
C THR A 420 6.02 4.81 -3.42
N TYR A 421 6.28 5.86 -2.63
CA TYR A 421 6.22 7.25 -3.11
C TYR A 421 7.09 7.45 -4.36
N GLN A 422 8.35 7.00 -4.32
CA GLN A 422 9.26 7.12 -5.45
C GLN A 422 8.77 6.36 -6.67
N ARG A 423 8.19 5.16 -6.47
CA ARG A 423 7.58 4.39 -7.56
C ARG A 423 6.40 5.14 -8.18
N ILE A 424 5.45 5.57 -7.35
CA ILE A 424 4.22 6.25 -7.77
C ILE A 424 4.57 7.53 -8.52
N ARG A 425 5.49 8.33 -7.98
CA ARG A 425 6.00 9.54 -8.62
C ARG A 425 6.59 9.25 -10.01
N THR A 426 7.42 8.21 -10.12
CA THR A 426 8.06 7.85 -11.39
C THR A 426 7.01 7.52 -12.45
N LEU A 427 6.03 6.67 -12.10
CA LEU A 427 4.97 6.27 -13.00
C LEU A 427 4.02 7.43 -13.34
N SER A 428 3.69 8.27 -12.37
CA SER A 428 2.90 9.49 -12.59
C SER A 428 3.58 10.46 -13.55
N GLY A 429 4.92 10.50 -13.54
CA GLY A 429 5.71 11.28 -14.49
C GLY A 429 5.42 10.91 -15.94
N TRP A 430 5.18 9.62 -16.22
CA TRP A 430 4.85 9.15 -17.58
C TRP A 430 3.47 9.59 -18.04
N ASP A 431 2.50 9.68 -17.13
CA ASP A 431 1.17 10.20 -17.48
C ASP A 431 1.24 11.69 -17.89
N LEU A 432 2.21 12.43 -17.33
CA LEU A 432 2.46 13.85 -17.64
C LEU A 432 3.25 14.05 -18.94
N GLU A 433 4.02 13.05 -19.39
CA GLU A 433 4.68 13.06 -20.70
C GLU A 433 3.66 13.11 -21.85
N GLY A 434 2.40 12.76 -21.56
CA GLY A 434 1.28 12.73 -22.50
C GLY A 434 1.22 11.43 -23.29
N ALA A 435 0.07 11.16 -23.89
CA ALA A 435 -0.04 10.12 -24.91
C ALA A 435 0.90 10.47 -26.08
N PRO A 436 1.55 9.47 -26.69
CA PRO A 436 2.43 9.71 -27.82
C PRO A 436 1.62 10.35 -28.95
N ALA A 437 2.27 11.16 -29.81
CA ALA A 437 1.57 11.89 -30.86
C ALA A 437 0.74 10.91 -31.72
N PRO A 438 -0.39 11.33 -32.33
CA PRO A 438 -1.14 10.45 -33.23
C PRO A 438 -0.23 9.93 -34.36
N GLY A 439 0.13 8.65 -34.31
CA GLY A 439 1.09 8.00 -35.22
C GLY A 439 2.42 7.60 -34.60
N ASP A 440 2.77 8.12 -33.42
CA ASP A 440 3.79 7.56 -32.54
C ASP A 440 3.14 6.42 -31.76
N ASP A 441 3.35 5.21 -32.25
CA ASP A 441 2.85 4.00 -31.60
C ASP A 441 3.83 3.62 -30.49
N HIS A 442 3.43 3.52 -29.22
CA HIS A 442 4.26 2.85 -28.21
C HIS A 442 4.55 1.38 -28.58
N ARG A 443 3.79 0.80 -29.51
CA ARG A 443 4.06 -0.51 -30.14
C ARG A 443 5.16 -0.44 -31.23
N ALA A 444 5.73 0.74 -31.50
CA ALA A 444 6.98 0.90 -32.23
C ALA A 444 8.21 0.59 -31.36
N GLU A 445 8.07 0.54 -30.04
CA GLU A 445 9.13 0.28 -29.05
C GLU A 445 9.51 -1.21 -28.92
N GLY A 446 9.71 -1.90 -30.04
CA GLY A 446 10.04 -3.33 -30.05
C GLY A 446 8.91 -4.21 -29.48
N GLY A 447 9.27 -5.41 -29.03
CA GLY A 447 8.35 -6.30 -28.34
C GLY A 447 9.10 -7.23 -27.40
N LEU A 448 8.38 -7.74 -26.41
CA LEU A 448 8.87 -8.71 -25.45
C LEU A 448 8.12 -10.02 -25.63
N LEU A 449 8.82 -11.15 -25.52
CA LEU A 449 8.26 -12.45 -25.20
C LEU A 449 8.27 -12.60 -23.68
N LEU A 450 7.11 -12.92 -23.12
CA LEU A 450 6.92 -13.24 -21.71
C LEU A 450 6.52 -14.72 -21.58
N GLY A 451 7.13 -15.40 -20.62
CA GLY A 451 6.83 -16.77 -20.24
C GLY A 451 6.54 -16.87 -18.75
N ALA A 452 5.59 -17.71 -18.38
CA ALA A 452 5.33 -18.12 -17.02
C ALA A 452 5.34 -19.65 -16.97
N ILE A 453 6.28 -20.20 -16.20
CA ILE A 453 6.60 -21.63 -16.20
C ILE A 453 6.52 -22.13 -14.76
N ASP A 454 5.64 -23.10 -14.50
CA ASP A 454 5.58 -23.83 -13.24
C ASP A 454 5.44 -25.35 -13.49
N ASP A 455 5.37 -26.13 -12.41
CA ASP A 455 5.32 -27.60 -12.51
C ASP A 455 4.00 -28.04 -13.15
N GLY A 456 4.07 -28.35 -14.46
CA GLY A 456 2.96 -28.85 -15.26
C GLY A 456 2.30 -27.83 -16.19
N GLN A 457 2.65 -26.54 -16.12
CA GLN A 457 2.07 -25.51 -16.99
C GLN A 457 3.10 -24.49 -17.48
N GLU A 458 3.04 -24.19 -18.78
CA GLU A 458 3.73 -23.07 -19.40
C GLU A 458 2.72 -22.16 -20.09
N MET A 459 2.87 -20.84 -19.94
CA MET A 459 2.11 -19.85 -20.68
C MET A 459 3.05 -18.86 -21.32
N TRP A 460 2.81 -18.56 -22.59
CA TRP A 460 3.63 -17.66 -23.39
C TRP A 460 2.77 -16.59 -24.05
N TRP A 461 3.21 -15.33 -23.95
CA TRP A 461 2.57 -14.22 -24.65
C TRP A 461 3.60 -13.17 -25.03
N THR A 462 3.24 -12.28 -25.95
CA THR A 462 4.07 -11.11 -26.25
C THR A 462 3.43 -9.84 -25.73
N ALA A 463 4.24 -8.81 -25.45
CA ALA A 463 3.75 -7.48 -25.08
C ALA A 463 4.63 -6.39 -25.73
N PRO A 464 4.10 -5.17 -25.93
CA PRO A 464 4.94 -4.04 -26.34
C PRO A 464 6.02 -3.77 -25.28
N GLY A 465 7.22 -3.38 -25.73
CA GLY A 465 8.30 -2.95 -24.84
C GLY A 465 9.69 -3.43 -25.27
N THR A 466 10.69 -2.88 -24.60
CA THR A 466 12.10 -3.25 -24.74
C THR A 466 12.68 -3.65 -23.39
N ILE A 467 13.88 -4.21 -23.36
CA ILE A 467 14.65 -4.36 -22.12
C ILE A 467 15.86 -3.45 -22.29
N ALA A 468 16.18 -2.62 -21.28
CA ALA A 468 17.36 -1.76 -21.32
C ALA A 468 18.64 -2.58 -21.54
N ASP A 469 19.60 -2.02 -22.26
CA ASP A 469 20.83 -2.73 -22.64
C ASP A 469 21.66 -3.17 -21.42
N ASP A 470 21.60 -2.41 -20.33
CA ASP A 470 22.27 -2.66 -19.06
C ASP A 470 21.42 -3.47 -18.06
N ALA A 471 20.17 -3.79 -18.40
CA ALA A 471 19.33 -4.58 -17.52
C ALA A 471 19.92 -5.99 -17.35
N PRO A 472 19.99 -6.52 -16.12
CA PRO A 472 20.59 -7.81 -15.86
C PRO A 472 19.82 -8.92 -16.59
N ARG A 473 20.56 -9.81 -17.24
CA ARG A 473 20.04 -10.99 -17.94
C ARG A 473 20.62 -12.25 -17.33
N SER A 474 19.91 -13.36 -17.48
CA SER A 474 20.39 -14.66 -17.04
C SER A 474 21.59 -15.07 -17.88
N ALA A 475 22.63 -15.54 -17.22
CA ALA A 475 23.80 -16.13 -17.89
C ALA A 475 23.52 -17.56 -18.41
N THR A 476 22.39 -18.15 -18.01
CA THR A 476 22.08 -19.56 -18.27
C THR A 476 20.78 -19.77 -19.03
N HIS A 477 19.99 -18.72 -19.27
CA HIS A 477 18.73 -18.81 -20.00
C HIS A 477 18.75 -18.00 -21.28
N THR A 478 18.49 -18.67 -22.40
CA THR A 478 18.33 -18.03 -23.71
C THR A 478 17.04 -18.50 -24.37
N VAL A 479 16.40 -17.62 -25.12
CA VAL A 479 15.32 -17.98 -26.05
C VAL A 479 15.91 -18.01 -27.45
N ASP A 480 15.96 -19.20 -28.03
CA ASP A 480 16.38 -19.41 -29.41
C ASP A 480 15.16 -19.23 -30.32
N PHE A 481 15.02 -18.07 -30.96
CA PHE A 481 13.96 -17.83 -31.95
C PHE A 481 14.31 -18.52 -33.27
N GLU A 482 13.52 -19.51 -33.68
CA GLU A 482 13.78 -20.34 -34.86
C GLU A 482 12.92 -19.85 -36.03
N PHE A 483 13.54 -19.17 -36.99
CA PHE A 483 12.89 -18.72 -38.21
C PHE A 483 13.25 -19.64 -39.39
N ALA A 484 12.44 -19.59 -40.46
CA ALA A 484 12.67 -20.38 -41.67
C ALA A 484 14.06 -20.16 -42.33
N ASP A 485 14.66 -18.99 -42.12
CA ASP A 485 15.97 -18.57 -42.64
C ASP A 485 17.09 -18.58 -41.59
N GLY A 486 16.83 -19.04 -40.36
CA GLY A 486 17.85 -19.26 -39.33
C GLY A 486 17.39 -18.96 -37.90
N THR A 487 18.24 -19.30 -36.93
CA THR A 487 17.95 -19.13 -35.49
C THR A 487 18.63 -17.88 -34.92
N ILE A 488 17.92 -17.12 -34.09
CA ILE A 488 18.47 -16.00 -33.30
C ILE A 488 18.37 -16.34 -31.80
N PRO A 489 19.50 -16.56 -31.10
CA PRO A 489 19.51 -16.69 -29.65
C PRO A 489 19.41 -15.31 -28.98
N VAL A 490 18.53 -15.19 -27.99
CA VAL A 490 18.34 -13.98 -27.20
C VAL A 490 18.45 -14.31 -25.72
N ALA A 491 19.33 -13.60 -24.99
CA ALA A 491 19.44 -13.76 -23.55
C ALA A 491 18.18 -13.24 -22.82
N ALA A 492 17.62 -14.08 -21.95
CA ALA A 492 16.40 -13.77 -21.21
C ALA A 492 16.69 -13.21 -19.81
N GLN A 493 15.79 -12.40 -19.29
CA GLN A 493 15.67 -12.17 -17.85
C GLN A 493 14.86 -13.31 -17.24
N VAL A 494 15.25 -13.69 -16.02
CA VAL A 494 14.55 -14.72 -15.25
C VAL A 494 14.29 -14.18 -13.85
N SER A 495 13.04 -14.24 -13.41
CA SER A 495 12.63 -13.98 -12.04
C SER A 495 11.75 -15.12 -11.54
N VAL A 496 11.65 -15.25 -10.22
CA VAL A 496 10.70 -16.17 -9.58
C VAL A 496 9.55 -15.32 -9.07
N ARG A 497 8.30 -15.73 -9.33
CA ARG A 497 7.14 -15.04 -8.78
C ARG A 497 7.20 -14.99 -7.25
N PRO A 498 6.68 -13.93 -6.63
CA PRO A 498 6.46 -13.92 -5.18
C PRO A 498 5.69 -15.18 -4.77
N HIS A 499 5.97 -15.73 -3.58
CA HIS A 499 5.16 -16.80 -2.97
C HIS A 499 5.10 -18.16 -3.68
N GLY A 500 5.95 -18.41 -4.68
CA GLY A 500 5.96 -19.72 -5.33
C GLY A 500 7.21 -20.03 -6.13
N THR A 501 7.10 -21.03 -7.00
CA THR A 501 8.20 -21.54 -7.82
C THR A 501 8.09 -21.18 -9.30
N THR A 502 7.05 -20.43 -9.68
CA THR A 502 6.82 -20.02 -11.06
C THR A 502 7.98 -19.16 -11.56
N LEU A 503 8.66 -19.61 -12.61
CA LEU A 503 9.68 -18.87 -13.31
C LEU A 503 9.02 -17.94 -14.33
N ASN A 504 9.30 -16.65 -14.21
CA ASN A 504 9.00 -15.69 -15.26
C ASN A 504 10.20 -15.57 -16.19
N ILE A 505 9.95 -15.69 -17.49
CA ILE A 505 10.93 -15.49 -18.56
C ILE A 505 10.56 -14.20 -19.29
N VAL A 506 11.52 -13.30 -19.50
CA VAL A 506 11.33 -12.10 -20.32
C VAL A 506 12.47 -11.98 -21.32
N ALA A 507 12.17 -12.05 -22.62
CA ALA A 507 13.16 -11.91 -23.68
C ALA A 507 12.70 -10.87 -24.71
N PRO A 508 13.56 -9.93 -25.15
CA PRO A 508 13.19 -9.04 -26.24
C PRO A 508 13.03 -9.84 -27.54
N LEU A 509 12.00 -9.52 -28.30
CA LEU A 509 11.83 -10.03 -29.65
C LEU A 509 12.95 -9.47 -30.55
N PRO A 510 13.51 -10.26 -31.48
CA PRO A 510 14.43 -9.78 -32.50
C PRO A 510 13.89 -8.56 -33.26
N ALA A 511 14.75 -7.61 -33.63
CA ALA A 511 14.32 -6.35 -34.26
C ALA A 511 13.57 -6.55 -35.60
N ASP A 512 13.82 -7.65 -36.29
CA ASP A 512 13.20 -8.07 -37.55
C ASP A 512 12.13 -9.16 -37.37
N PHE A 513 11.70 -9.43 -36.13
CA PHE A 513 10.78 -10.52 -35.77
C PHE A 513 9.54 -10.57 -36.67
N ASP A 514 8.82 -9.45 -36.81
CA ASP A 514 7.58 -9.39 -37.61
C ASP A 514 7.79 -9.52 -39.13
N ARG A 515 9.04 -9.46 -39.59
CA ARG A 515 9.38 -9.58 -41.02
C ARG A 515 9.79 -11.00 -41.40
N ARG A 516 9.90 -11.89 -40.42
CA ARG A 516 10.44 -13.25 -40.62
C ARG A 516 9.40 -14.29 -40.24
N GLN A 517 9.47 -15.44 -40.91
CA GLN A 517 8.56 -16.54 -40.65
C GLN A 517 9.07 -17.37 -39.48
N LEU A 518 8.53 -17.13 -38.28
CA LEU A 518 8.81 -17.92 -37.09
C LEU A 518 8.28 -19.35 -37.26
N GLN A 519 9.11 -20.34 -36.99
CA GLN A 519 8.74 -21.77 -36.97
C GLN A 519 8.51 -22.27 -35.53
N GLY A 520 9.19 -21.67 -34.56
CA GLY A 520 9.10 -21.98 -33.14
C GLY A 520 10.12 -21.18 -32.35
N PHE A 521 10.19 -21.42 -31.05
CA PHE A 521 11.36 -21.03 -30.26
C PHE A 521 11.66 -22.09 -29.21
N THR A 522 12.92 -22.14 -28.79
CA THR A 522 13.36 -23.05 -27.73
C THR A 522 13.88 -22.22 -26.55
N LEU A 523 13.28 -22.40 -25.37
CA LEU A 523 13.89 -21.92 -24.12
C LEU A 523 15.03 -22.88 -23.76
N ARG A 524 16.27 -22.39 -23.79
CA ARG A 524 17.43 -23.08 -23.22
C ARG A 524 17.51 -22.72 -21.75
N ALA A 525 17.49 -23.72 -20.87
CA ALA A 525 17.57 -23.53 -19.43
C ALA A 525 18.43 -24.62 -18.77
N PRO A 526 19.01 -24.38 -17.58
CA PRO A 526 19.74 -25.41 -16.81
C PRO A 526 18.94 -26.69 -16.54
N GLU A 527 17.63 -26.55 -16.39
CA GLU A 527 16.69 -27.63 -16.11
C GLU A 527 16.40 -28.48 -17.36
N GLY A 528 16.70 -27.95 -18.55
CA GLY A 528 16.49 -28.59 -19.84
C GLY A 528 16.04 -27.61 -20.91
N ASP A 529 16.04 -28.07 -22.16
CA ASP A 529 15.54 -27.29 -23.28
C ASP A 529 14.03 -27.51 -23.44
N SER A 530 13.23 -26.43 -23.49
CA SER A 530 11.79 -26.47 -23.68
C SER A 530 11.42 -25.86 -25.04
N PRO A 531 11.07 -26.68 -26.06
CA PRO A 531 10.60 -26.19 -27.35
C PRO A 531 9.15 -25.72 -27.25
N VAL A 532 8.86 -24.53 -27.78
CA VAL A 532 7.54 -23.89 -27.76
C VAL A 532 7.07 -23.64 -29.18
N ALA A 533 5.89 -24.18 -29.49
CA ALA A 533 5.24 -23.97 -30.77
C ALA A 533 4.66 -22.54 -30.86
N PRO A 534 4.68 -21.87 -32.02
CA PRO A 534 4.09 -20.53 -32.18
C PRO A 534 2.58 -20.48 -31.85
N THR A 535 1.88 -21.60 -31.99
CA THR A 535 0.46 -21.75 -31.66
C THR A 535 0.17 -21.77 -30.16
N ALA A 536 1.18 -21.99 -29.31
CA ALA A 536 1.07 -21.93 -27.86
C ALA A 536 1.24 -20.50 -27.30
N VAL A 537 1.48 -19.51 -28.17
CA VAL A 537 1.80 -18.14 -27.79
C VAL A 537 0.63 -17.21 -28.07
N ARG A 538 0.28 -16.38 -27.10
CA ARG A 538 -0.66 -15.28 -27.32
C ARG A 538 0.07 -14.02 -27.84
N TRP A 539 -0.21 -13.63 -29.08
CA TRP A 539 0.47 -12.51 -29.73
C TRP A 539 -0.22 -11.17 -29.42
N LEU A 540 0.36 -10.34 -28.53
CA LEU A 540 -0.24 -9.05 -28.10
C LEU A 540 0.68 -7.83 -28.29
N HIS A 541 1.95 -7.99 -28.69
CA HIS A 541 2.84 -6.84 -28.86
C HIS A 541 2.44 -5.92 -30.02
N ARG A 542 1.84 -6.47 -31.08
CA ARG A 542 1.29 -5.72 -32.23
C ARG A 542 0.04 -6.40 -32.80
N PRO A 543 -1.10 -6.29 -32.12
CA PRO A 543 -2.31 -7.05 -32.45
C PRO A 543 -2.85 -6.75 -33.86
N ASP A 544 -2.57 -5.55 -34.40
CA ASP A 544 -3.04 -5.12 -35.73
C ASP A 544 -2.12 -5.54 -36.89
N SER A 545 -0.92 -6.06 -36.60
CA SER A 545 0.12 -6.32 -37.63
C SER A 545 0.39 -7.81 -37.87
N PHE A 546 -0.04 -8.69 -36.96
CA PHE A 546 0.34 -10.09 -37.02
C PHE A 546 -0.53 -10.85 -38.02
N LYS A 547 0.01 -11.07 -39.22
CA LYS A 547 -0.47 -12.14 -40.12
C LYS A 547 0.15 -13.44 -39.62
N ALA A 548 -0.49 -14.10 -38.65
CA ALA A 548 -0.10 -15.46 -38.31
C ALA A 548 -0.09 -16.31 -39.60
N ALA A 549 1.01 -17.01 -39.87
CA ALA A 549 1.03 -17.99 -40.95
C ALA A 549 -0.03 -19.05 -40.65
N GLU A 550 -0.98 -19.23 -41.57
CA GLU A 550 -1.91 -20.36 -41.57
C GLU A 550 -1.17 -21.70 -41.60
#